data_AF-A0A350PGP2-F1
#
_entry.id   AF-A0A350PGP2-F1
#
_cell.length_a   1.000
_cell.length_b   1.000
_cell.length_c   1.000
_cell.angle_alpha   90.00
_cell.angle_beta   90.00
_cell.angle_gamma   90.00
#
_symmetry.space_group_name_H-M   'P 1'
#
loop_
_entity.id
_entity.type
_entity.pdbx_description
1 polymer ?
#
loop_
_entity_poly.entity_id
_entity_poly.type
_entity_poly.pdbx_seq_one_letter_code
_entity_poly.pdbx_strand_id
1 'polypeptide(L)' 'AEAIQNDCELIVAHHPLIFSKIGKINPTDEQGRIIYKLIKNDIGLLVAHTNLDAAL' A
#
# COMPACT_ATOMS: atom_id res chain seq x y z
N ALA A 1 6.24 3.35 8.22
CA ALA A 1 6.82 4.37 9.12
C ALA A 1 7.86 5.18 8.35
N GLU A 2 8.78 4.51 7.66
CA GLU A 2 9.76 5.12 6.74
C GLU A 2 9.18 6.21 5.83
N ALA A 3 8.12 5.93 5.06
CA ALA A 3 7.52 6.92 4.16
C ALA A 3 7.03 8.19 4.89
N ILE A 4 6.47 8.05 6.09
CA ILE A 4 6.02 9.20 6.91
C ILE A 4 7.24 10.00 7.43
N GLN A 5 8.29 9.30 7.86
CA GLN A 5 9.51 9.94 8.39
C GLN A 5 10.27 10.71 7.32
N ASN A 6 10.14 10.31 6.05
CA ASN A 6 10.77 10.95 4.90
C ASN A 6 9.81 11.86 4.12
N ASP A 7 8.64 12.18 4.69
CA ASP A 7 7.63 13.07 4.07
C ASP A 7 7.26 12.65 2.63
N CYS A 8 7.17 11.35 2.39
CA CYS A 8 6.84 10.79 1.09
C CYS A 8 5.32 10.74 0.89
N GLU A 9 4.86 11.24 -0.24
CA GLU A 9 3.44 11.26 -0.62
C GLU A 9 3.01 10.00 -1.40
N LEU A 10 3.96 9.16 -1.85
CA LEU A 10 3.69 7.99 -2.67
C LEU A 10 4.65 6.83 -2.36
N ILE A 11 4.10 5.63 -2.27
CA ILE A 11 4.84 4.36 -2.24
C ILE A 11 4.57 3.62 -3.55
N VAL A 12 5.64 3.21 -4.23
CA VAL A 12 5.58 2.27 -5.37
C VAL A 12 6.04 0.90 -4.88
N ALA A 13 5.17 -0.09 -4.93
CA ALA A 13 5.43 -1.45 -4.45
C ALA A 13 5.34 -2.46 -5.59
N HIS A 14 6.13 -3.53 -5.50
CA HIS A 14 6.03 -4.63 -6.46
C HIS A 14 4.86 -5.58 -6.11
N HIS A 15 4.81 -6.07 -4.88
CA HIS A 15 3.74 -6.97 -4.45
C HIS A 15 2.48 -6.20 -4.01
N PRO A 16 1.28 -6.65 -4.44
CA PRO A 16 0.04 -5.99 -4.11
C PRO A 16 -0.31 -6.14 -2.63
N LEU A 17 -0.49 -5.01 -1.95
CA LEU A 17 -1.07 -4.99 -0.60
C LEU A 17 -2.48 -5.59 -0.61
N ILE A 18 -3.27 -5.30 -1.64
CA ILE A 18 -4.63 -5.82 -1.85
C ILE A 18 -4.60 -6.77 -3.04
N PHE A 19 -4.41 -8.07 -2.77
CA PHE A 19 -4.35 -9.09 -3.82
C PHE A 19 -5.71 -9.72 -4.12
N SER A 20 -6.54 -9.90 -3.10
CA SER A 20 -7.87 -10.48 -3.20
C SER A 20 -8.95 -9.44 -2.89
N LYS A 21 -10.21 -9.76 -3.22
CA LYS A 21 -11.36 -8.90 -2.94
C LYS A 21 -11.44 -8.58 -1.44
N ILE A 22 -11.41 -7.30 -1.11
CA ILE A 22 -11.66 -6.82 0.26
C ILE A 22 -13.16 -6.63 0.47
N GLY A 23 -13.70 -7.29 1.49
CA GLY A 23 -15.09 -7.09 1.93
C GLY A 23 -15.24 -6.07 3.07
N LYS A 24 -14.18 -5.84 3.85
CA LYS A 24 -14.12 -4.90 4.97
C LYS A 24 -12.68 -4.49 5.26
N ILE A 25 -12.47 -3.29 5.78
CA ILE A 25 -11.16 -2.80 6.23
C ILE A 25 -11.26 -2.56 7.74
N ASN A 26 -10.53 -3.33 8.52
CA ASN A 26 -10.58 -3.26 9.98
C ASN A 26 -9.21 -2.86 10.55
N PRO A 27 -9.10 -1.80 11.37
CA PRO A 27 -7.82 -1.35 11.94
C PRO A 27 -7.20 -2.34 12.94
N THR A 28 -7.87 -3.43 13.31
CA THR A 28 -7.25 -4.50 14.12
C THR A 28 -6.50 -5.54 13.30
N ASP A 29 -6.76 -5.62 11.99
CA ASP A 29 -6.10 -6.55 11.09
C ASP A 29 -4.82 -5.90 10.54
N GLU A 30 -3.79 -6.69 10.22
CA GLU A 30 -2.51 -6.15 9.77
C GLU A 30 -2.64 -5.32 8.48
N GLN A 31 -3.26 -5.90 7.46
CA GLN A 31 -3.53 -5.22 6.19
C GLN A 31 -4.36 -3.94 6.41
N GLY A 32 -5.38 -4.02 7.27
CA GLY A 32 -6.21 -2.87 7.62
C GLY A 32 -5.42 -1.78 8.32
N ARG A 33 -4.54 -2.11 9.29
CA ARG A 33 -3.63 -1.13 9.92
C ARG A 33 -2.77 -0.39 8.90
N ILE A 34 -2.25 -1.10 7.90
CA ILE A 34 -1.43 -0.50 6.85
C ILE A 34 -2.27 0.46 6.02
N ILE A 35 -3.45 0.01 5.56
CA ILE A 35 -4.37 0.85 4.78
C ILE A 35 -4.78 2.11 5.55
N TYR A 36 -5.15 1.96 6.83
CA TYR A 36 -5.49 3.10 7.69
C TYR A 36 -4.33 4.08 7.85
N LYS A 37 -3.09 3.59 7.98
CA LYS A 37 -1.90 4.45 8.06
C LYS A 37 -1.67 5.20 6.76
N LEU A 38 -1.81 4.55 5.61
CA LEU A 38 -1.69 5.21 4.30
C LEU A 38 -2.71 6.35 4.16
N ILE A 39 -3.99 6.05 4.45
CA ILE A 39 -5.08 7.04 4.36
C ILE A 39 -4.88 8.20 5.34
N LYS A 40 -4.49 7.92 6.60
CA LYS A 40 -4.36 8.96 7.64
C LYS A 40 -3.19 9.90 7.45
N ASN A 41 -2.21 9.52 6.63
CA ASN A 41 -1.03 10.34 6.35
C ASN A 41 -1.01 10.80 4.88
N ASP A 42 -2.14 10.68 4.16
CA ASP A 42 -2.27 11.10 2.76
C ASP A 42 -1.22 10.49 1.81
N ILE A 43 -0.83 9.23 2.05
CA ILE A 43 0.18 8.52 1.26
C ILE A 43 -0.49 7.62 0.22
N GLY A 44 -0.23 7.87 -1.06
CA GLY A 44 -0.63 7.02 -2.16
C GLY A 44 0.13 5.68 -2.18
N LEU A 45 -0.52 4.63 -2.69
CA LEU A 45 0.11 3.33 -2.96
C LEU A 45 -0.14 2.93 -4.41
N LEU A 46 0.92 2.83 -5.19
CA LEU A 46 0.91 2.28 -6.55
C LEU A 46 1.57 0.91 -6.54
N VAL A 47 0.95 -0.07 -7.21
CA VAL A 47 1.51 -1.42 -7.33
C VAL A 47 1.90 -1.70 -8.77
N ALA A 48 3.17 -2.01 -8.98
CA ALA A 48 3.72 -2.48 -10.25
C ALA A 48 4.14 -3.95 -10.09
N HIS A 49 3.19 -4.85 -10.30
CA HIS A 49 3.35 -6.29 -10.10
C HIS A 49 3.83 -6.95 -11.41
N THR A 50 2.98 -7.77 -12.04
CA THR A 50 3.34 -8.50 -13.27
C THR A 50 3.59 -7.61 -14.49
N ASN A 51 3.10 -6.37 -14.48
CA ASN A 51 3.44 -5.40 -15.51
C ASN A 51 4.91 -4.94 -15.42
N LEU A 52 5.49 -4.92 -14.21
CA LEU A 52 6.92 -4.68 -14.04
C LEU A 52 7.72 -5.93 -14.42
N ASP A 53 7.27 -7.12 -14.01
CA ASP A 53 7.90 -8.38 -14.41
C ASP A 53 7.99 -8.55 -15.92
N ALA A 54 6.94 -8.17 -16.65
CA ALA A 54 6.90 -8.28 -18.10
C ALA A 54 7.79 -7.26 -18.84
N ALA A 55 8.19 -6.17 -18.16
CA ALA A 55 8.98 -5.10 -18.74
C ALA A 55 10.49 -5.25 -18.52
N LEU A 56 10.89 -6.10 -17.56
CA LEU A 56 12.28 -6.44 -17.21
C LEU A 56 12.75 -7.69 -17.95
#